data_AF-A0A226CZL5-F1
#
_entry.id   AF-A0A226CZL5-F1
#
_cell.length_a   1.000
_cell.length_b   1.000
_cell.length_c   1.000
_cell.angle_alpha   90.00
_cell.angle_beta   90.00
_cell.angle_gamma   90.00
#
_symmetry.space_group_name_H-M   'P 1'
#
loop_
_entity.id
_entity.type
_entity.pdbx_description
1 polymer ?
#
loop_
_entity_poly.entity_id
_entity_poly.type
_entity_poly.pdbx_seq_one_letter_code
_entity_poly.pdbx_strand_id
1 'polypeptide(L)'
;MGAILMPFMAVIYSLLRPCMPPVLTSVIFPNCKSWDDDAGTSFSARLFGSIMMGCVAFPLLTTVIFSIAVVMVYPTVVKLVLIQTMMRDLNRQTENTLLMSTYRILQILTDMHNSVLRQPITATLVGAITICQTFALYILITATSIVPGVVVFFFFMIALEMFIIIMGAFKILANPFLRSVELLYYMERKSGSKWGKRFVRSCPPSKVTLGDGKFFDRATSLVIWRTSVDYLITFLLT
;
A
#
# COMPACT_ATOMS: atom_id res chain seq x y z
N MET A 1 -8.24 1.68 -12.30
CA MET A 1 -8.00 1.72 -13.76
C MET A 1 -6.51 1.75 -14.09
N GLY A 2 -5.68 2.58 -13.43
CA GLY A 2 -4.22 2.64 -13.64
C GLY A 2 -3.52 1.28 -13.59
N ALA A 3 -3.80 0.51 -12.54
CA ALA A 3 -3.30 -0.86 -12.37
C ALA A 3 -3.48 -1.78 -13.58
N ILE A 4 -4.63 -1.71 -14.27
CA ILE A 4 -4.87 -2.57 -15.43
C ILE A 4 -4.10 -2.03 -16.64
N LEU A 5 -4.02 -0.70 -16.79
CA LEU A 5 -3.35 -0.08 -17.93
C LEU A 5 -1.82 -0.30 -17.90
N MET A 6 -1.20 -0.26 -16.73
CA MET A 6 0.25 -0.32 -16.55
C MET A 6 0.94 -1.52 -17.24
N PRO A 7 0.49 -2.78 -17.06
CA PRO A 7 1.09 -3.93 -17.76
C PRO A 7 0.83 -3.90 -19.27
N PHE A 8 -0.32 -3.42 -19.73
CA PHE A 8 -0.59 -3.28 -21.17
C PHE A 8 0.35 -2.26 -21.81
N MET A 9 0.58 -1.13 -21.15
CA MET A 9 1.54 -0.13 -21.62
C MET A 9 2.94 -0.71 -21.66
N ALA A 10 3.38 -1.47 -20.64
CA ALA A 10 4.68 -2.13 -20.63
C ALA A 10 4.86 -3.13 -21.79
N VAL A 11 3.82 -3.90 -22.12
CA VAL A 11 3.83 -4.83 -23.27
C VAL A 11 3.91 -4.07 -24.59
N ILE A 12 3.06 -3.06 -24.79
CA ILE A 12 3.08 -2.24 -26.01
C ILE A 12 4.45 -1.56 -26.21
N TYR A 13 5.03 -1.03 -25.13
CA TYR A 13 6.33 -0.37 -25.19
C TYR A 13 7.48 -1.34 -25.43
N SER A 14 7.45 -2.53 -24.81
CA SER A 14 8.44 -3.57 -25.10
C SER A 14 8.43 -4.03 -26.57
N LEU A 15 7.28 -3.95 -27.24
CA LEU A 15 7.15 -4.28 -28.66
C LEU A 15 7.65 -3.15 -29.57
N LEU A 16 7.30 -1.90 -29.25
CA LEU A 16 7.62 -0.73 -30.07
C LEU A 16 9.07 -0.24 -29.89
N ARG A 17 9.62 -0.34 -28.67
CA ARG A 17 10.95 0.18 -28.30
C ARG A 17 11.64 -0.76 -27.31
N PRO A 18 12.20 -1.89 -27.76
CA PRO A 18 12.76 -2.93 -26.88
C PRO A 18 14.01 -2.47 -26.11
N CYS A 19 14.68 -1.41 -26.58
CA CYS A 19 15.86 -0.82 -25.97
C CYS A 19 15.57 0.19 -24.85
N MET A 20 14.31 0.46 -24.55
CA MET A 20 13.92 1.46 -23.57
C MET A 20 13.84 0.84 -22.15
N PRO A 21 14.55 1.37 -21.14
CA PRO A 21 14.35 0.93 -19.75
C PRO A 21 12.95 1.34 -19.27
N PRO A 22 12.27 0.57 -18.39
CA PRO A 22 12.77 -0.52 -17.52
C PRO A 22 12.51 -1.94 -18.05
N VAL A 23 12.32 -2.12 -19.36
CA VAL A 23 11.95 -3.42 -19.92
C VAL A 23 13.13 -4.40 -19.78
N LEU A 24 12.90 -5.61 -19.25
CA LEU A 24 13.92 -6.67 -19.13
C LEU A 24 14.64 -6.97 -20.46
N THR A 25 13.98 -6.70 -21.58
CA THR A 25 14.54 -6.81 -22.93
C THR A 25 15.79 -5.95 -23.12
N SER A 26 15.87 -4.77 -22.49
CA SER A 26 17.05 -3.89 -22.57
C SER A 26 18.31 -4.52 -21.97
N VAL A 27 18.16 -5.45 -21.01
CA VAL A 27 19.27 -6.21 -20.41
C VAL A 27 19.62 -7.43 -21.26
N ILE A 28 18.64 -8.02 -21.93
CA ILE A 28 18.82 -9.24 -22.74
C ILE A 28 19.44 -8.93 -24.11
N PHE A 29 19.21 -7.73 -24.65
CA PHE A 29 19.74 -7.32 -25.96
C PHE A 29 20.92 -6.34 -25.80
N PRO A 30 22.18 -6.81 -25.88
CA PRO A 30 23.37 -5.99 -25.59
C PRO A 30 23.72 -4.92 -26.65
N ASN A 31 22.95 -4.83 -27.76
CA ASN A 31 23.29 -3.99 -28.92
C ASN A 31 22.49 -2.67 -29.01
N CYS A 32 21.91 -2.18 -27.92
CA CYS A 32 21.20 -0.90 -27.90
C CYS A 32 22.19 0.28 -27.80
N LYS A 33 22.38 1.06 -28.87
CA LYS A 33 23.22 2.29 -28.85
C LYS A 33 22.40 3.54 -28.55
N SER A 34 21.13 3.56 -28.94
CA SER A 34 20.16 4.64 -28.72
C SER A 34 18.85 4.11 -28.13
N TRP A 35 18.05 5.01 -27.56
CA TRP A 35 16.72 4.71 -26.99
C TRP A 35 15.67 4.45 -28.07
N ASP A 36 15.92 4.97 -29.27
CA ASP A 36 15.14 4.72 -30.48
C ASP A 36 15.73 3.58 -31.33
N ASP A 37 16.80 2.94 -30.86
CA ASP A 37 17.34 1.80 -31.58
C ASP A 37 16.51 0.55 -31.40
N ASP A 38 16.49 -0.20 -32.48
CA ASP A 38 15.79 -1.45 -32.65
C ASP A 38 16.67 -2.67 -32.34
N ALA A 39 17.93 -2.42 -31.92
CA ALA A 39 19.01 -3.38 -31.65
C ALA A 39 19.27 -4.40 -32.78
N GLY A 40 18.78 -4.14 -34.00
CA GLY A 40 18.82 -5.10 -35.11
C GLY A 40 18.08 -6.42 -34.80
N THR A 41 17.19 -6.42 -33.82
CA THR A 41 16.49 -7.61 -33.36
C THR A 41 15.38 -7.99 -34.32
N SER A 42 15.23 -9.29 -34.59
CA SER A 42 14.12 -9.80 -35.40
C SER A 42 12.77 -9.51 -34.72
N PHE A 43 11.73 -9.28 -35.52
CA PHE A 43 10.38 -9.08 -35.00
C PHE A 43 9.92 -10.23 -34.08
N SER A 44 10.34 -11.47 -34.38
CA SER A 44 10.06 -12.64 -33.56
C SER A 44 10.69 -12.57 -32.16
N ALA A 45 11.93 -12.08 -32.05
CA ALA A 45 12.60 -11.91 -30.76
C ALA A 45 11.95 -10.80 -29.91
N ARG A 46 11.48 -9.72 -30.55
CA ARG A 46 10.74 -8.64 -29.88
C ARG A 46 9.39 -9.13 -29.35
N LEU A 47 8.65 -9.87 -30.17
CA LEU A 47 7.37 -10.43 -29.78
C LEU A 47 7.53 -11.41 -28.61
N PHE A 48 8.54 -12.28 -28.66
CA PHE A 48 8.84 -13.21 -27.58
C PHE A 48 9.21 -12.48 -26.28
N GLY A 49 10.11 -11.49 -26.33
CA GLY A 49 10.49 -10.70 -25.17
C GLY A 49 9.33 -9.91 -24.57
N SER A 50 8.47 -9.36 -25.41
CA SER A 50 7.25 -8.63 -25.01
C SER A 50 6.25 -9.54 -24.30
N ILE A 51 6.00 -10.74 -24.84
CA ILE A 51 5.13 -11.75 -24.23
C ILE A 51 5.68 -12.18 -22.88
N MET A 52 6.98 -12.51 -22.80
CA MET A 52 7.62 -12.90 -21.54
C MET A 52 7.51 -11.80 -20.48
N MET A 53 7.74 -10.54 -20.87
CA MET A 53 7.59 -9.38 -19.96
C MET A 53 6.14 -9.25 -19.47
N GLY A 54 5.16 -9.34 -20.38
CA GLY A 54 3.74 -9.29 -20.02
C GLY A 54 3.34 -10.42 -19.08
N CYS A 55 3.78 -11.64 -19.36
CA CYS A 55 3.53 -12.83 -18.55
C CYS A 55 4.12 -12.73 -17.14
N VAL A 56 5.22 -12.00 -16.92
CA VAL A 56 5.81 -11.80 -15.60
C VAL A 56 5.23 -10.57 -14.89
N ALA A 57 5.08 -9.46 -15.61
CA ALA A 57 4.60 -8.20 -15.04
C ALA A 57 3.15 -8.28 -14.57
N PHE A 58 2.28 -8.99 -15.29
CA PHE A 58 0.86 -9.07 -14.95
C PHE A 58 0.60 -9.84 -13.64
N PRO A 59 1.15 -11.05 -13.42
CA PRO A 59 1.03 -11.73 -12.12
C PRO A 59 1.66 -10.96 -10.97
N LEU A 60 2.82 -10.31 -11.19
CA LEU A 60 3.45 -9.49 -10.15
C LEU A 60 2.55 -8.32 -9.72
N LEU A 61 1.98 -7.60 -10.68
CA LEU A 61 1.13 -6.46 -10.36
C LEU A 61 -0.19 -6.91 -9.69
N THR A 62 -0.81 -7.98 -10.20
CA THR A 62 -2.05 -8.52 -9.61
C THR A 62 -1.81 -9.06 -8.20
N THR A 63 -0.70 -9.75 -7.94
CA THR A 63 -0.35 -10.24 -6.59
C THR A 63 -0.08 -9.10 -5.62
N VAL A 64 0.62 -8.03 -6.04
CA VAL A 64 0.85 -6.85 -5.19
C VAL A 64 -0.48 -6.17 -4.85
N ILE A 65 -1.33 -5.90 -5.84
CA ILE A 65 -2.63 -5.27 -5.61
C ILE A 65 -3.52 -6.14 -4.74
N PHE A 66 -3.57 -7.44 -5.01
CA PHE A 66 -4.33 -8.39 -4.22
C PHE A 66 -3.83 -8.42 -2.78
N SER A 67 -2.51 -8.44 -2.57
CA SER A 67 -1.95 -8.41 -1.22
C SER A 67 -2.34 -7.15 -0.45
N ILE A 68 -2.21 -5.96 -1.05
CA ILE A 68 -2.57 -4.70 -0.38
C ILE A 68 -4.09 -4.64 -0.16
N ALA A 69 -4.90 -4.94 -1.16
CA ALA A 69 -6.36 -4.82 -1.07
C ALA A 69 -6.96 -5.86 -0.12
N VAL A 70 -6.58 -7.13 -0.25
CA VAL A 70 -7.21 -8.25 0.48
C VAL A 70 -6.54 -8.51 1.81
N VAL A 71 -5.21 -8.40 1.91
CA VAL A 71 -4.52 -8.69 3.17
C VAL A 71 -4.54 -7.47 4.09
N MET A 72 -4.31 -6.26 3.56
CA MET A 72 -4.28 -5.05 4.41
C MET A 72 -5.61 -4.30 4.48
N VAL A 73 -6.18 -3.91 3.34
CA VAL A 73 -7.32 -2.99 3.33
C VAL A 73 -8.60 -3.69 3.79
N TYR A 74 -8.89 -4.89 3.28
CA TYR A 74 -10.13 -5.60 3.57
C TYR A 74 -10.36 -5.84 5.07
N PRO A 75 -9.40 -6.43 5.84
CA PRO A 75 -9.66 -6.69 7.25
C PRO A 75 -9.71 -5.40 8.07
N THR A 76 -9.04 -4.34 7.61
CA THR A 76 -9.12 -2.99 8.20
C THR A 76 -10.52 -2.39 8.03
N VAL A 77 -11.10 -2.50 6.83
CA VAL A 77 -12.47 -2.05 6.56
C VAL A 77 -13.47 -2.87 7.36
N VAL A 78 -13.31 -4.20 7.44
CA VAL A 78 -14.18 -5.07 8.25
C VAL A 78 -14.15 -4.66 9.72
N LYS A 79 -12.96 -4.42 10.30
CA LYS A 79 -12.83 -3.90 11.67
C LYS A 79 -13.57 -2.58 11.85
N LEU A 80 -13.44 -1.67 10.88
CA LEU A 80 -14.06 -0.36 10.93
C LEU A 80 -15.59 -0.45 10.88
N VAL A 81 -16.14 -1.27 9.98
CA VAL A 81 -17.59 -1.54 9.89
C VAL A 81 -18.09 -2.15 11.20
N LEU A 82 -17.35 -3.10 11.78
CA LEU A 82 -17.72 -3.72 13.05
C LEU A 82 -17.76 -2.70 14.20
N ILE A 83 -16.77 -1.80 14.28
CA ILE A 83 -16.75 -0.70 15.26
C ILE A 83 -17.94 0.25 15.06
N GLN A 84 -18.26 0.60 13.80
CA GLN A 84 -19.41 1.47 13.50
C GLN A 84 -20.74 0.83 13.91
N THR A 85 -20.91 -0.47 13.68
CA THR A 85 -22.09 -1.21 14.13
C THR A 85 -22.19 -1.20 15.65
N MET A 86 -21.10 -1.49 16.36
CA MET A 86 -21.08 -1.40 17.83
C MET A 86 -21.42 0.00 18.34
N MET A 87 -20.91 1.04 17.69
CA MET A 87 -21.23 2.43 18.06
C MET A 87 -22.72 2.74 17.88
N ARG A 88 -23.33 2.22 16.81
CA ARG A 88 -24.77 2.39 16.53
C ARG A 88 -25.63 1.64 17.55
N ASP A 89 -25.25 0.42 17.92
CA ASP A 89 -25.95 -0.40 18.91
C ASP A 89 -25.80 0.19 20.32
N LEU A 90 -24.61 0.74 20.63
CA LEU A 90 -24.38 1.49 21.85
C LEU A 90 -25.32 2.71 21.92
N ASN A 91 -25.58 3.42 20.82
CA ASN A 91 -26.55 4.53 20.83
C ASN A 91 -27.99 4.06 21.03
N ARG A 92 -28.35 2.85 20.57
CA ARG A 92 -29.69 2.27 20.69
C ARG A 92 -30.03 1.62 22.04
N GLN A 93 -29.13 1.74 23.04
CA GLN A 93 -29.30 1.09 24.36
C GLN A 93 -29.44 -0.44 24.30
N THR A 94 -28.83 -1.08 23.30
CA THR A 94 -28.73 -2.55 23.24
C THR A 94 -27.92 -3.10 24.42
N GLU A 95 -28.21 -4.34 24.82
CA GLU A 95 -27.58 -5.01 25.98
C GLU A 95 -26.04 -4.93 25.96
N ASN A 96 -25.47 -4.44 27.06
CA ASN A 96 -24.03 -4.22 27.20
C ASN A 96 -23.20 -5.52 27.08
N THR A 97 -23.78 -6.68 27.39
CA THR A 97 -23.14 -8.00 27.34
C THR A 97 -22.79 -8.44 25.92
N LEU A 98 -23.72 -8.27 24.98
CA LEU A 98 -23.48 -8.58 23.57
C LEU A 98 -22.39 -7.68 22.99
N LEU A 99 -22.43 -6.38 23.29
CA LEU A 99 -21.42 -5.42 22.86
C LEU A 99 -20.01 -5.79 23.34
N MET A 100 -19.89 -6.22 24.60
CA MET A 100 -18.61 -6.68 25.18
C MET A 100 -18.07 -7.93 24.47
N SER A 101 -18.95 -8.88 24.13
CA SER A 101 -18.58 -10.09 23.38
C SER A 101 -18.08 -9.73 21.98
N THR A 102 -18.81 -8.88 21.25
CA THR A 102 -18.42 -8.44 19.90
C THR A 102 -17.09 -7.67 19.92
N TYR A 103 -16.83 -6.86 20.95
CA TYR A 103 -15.54 -6.19 21.12
C TYR A 103 -14.38 -7.19 21.28
N ARG A 104 -14.61 -8.31 21.97
CA ARG A 104 -13.59 -9.35 22.14
C ARG A 104 -13.30 -10.09 20.83
N ILE A 105 -14.32 -10.29 19.97
CA ILE A 105 -14.13 -10.78 18.61
C ILE A 105 -13.28 -9.79 17.78
N LEU A 106 -13.54 -8.48 17.91
CA LEU A 106 -12.74 -7.45 17.25
C LEU A 106 -11.26 -7.49 17.69
N GLN A 107 -10.99 -7.76 18.97
CA GLN A 107 -9.63 -7.93 19.48
C GLN A 107 -8.95 -9.15 18.87
N ILE A 108 -9.62 -10.31 18.85
CA ILE A 108 -9.08 -11.53 18.24
C ILE A 108 -8.79 -11.30 16.74
N LEU A 109 -9.70 -10.65 16.02
CA LEU A 109 -9.49 -10.28 14.62
C LEU A 109 -8.30 -9.32 14.46
N THR A 110 -8.06 -8.45 15.45
CA THR A 110 -6.92 -7.54 15.46
C THR A 110 -5.61 -8.27 15.66
N ASP A 111 -5.56 -9.17 16.62
CA ASP A 111 -4.38 -9.96 16.92
C ASP A 111 -4.02 -10.90 15.76
N MET A 112 -5.02 -11.53 15.13
CA MET A 112 -4.81 -12.35 13.93
C MET A 112 -4.26 -11.51 12.77
N HIS A 113 -4.83 -10.33 12.52
CA HIS A 113 -4.33 -9.43 11.47
C HIS A 113 -2.90 -8.96 11.79
N ASN A 114 -2.59 -8.59 13.03
CA ASN A 114 -1.24 -8.20 13.43
C ASN A 114 -0.24 -9.37 13.38
N SER A 115 -0.70 -10.61 13.62
CA SER A 115 0.12 -11.81 13.46
C SER A 115 0.55 -12.01 12.00
N VAL A 116 -0.38 -11.81 11.06
CA VAL A 116 -0.11 -11.87 9.62
C VAL A 116 0.77 -10.69 9.17
N LEU A 117 0.59 -9.51 9.75
CA LEU A 117 1.38 -8.30 9.48
C LEU A 117 2.61 -8.15 10.37
N ARG A 118 3.04 -9.21 11.04
CA ARG A 118 4.23 -9.15 11.87
C ARG A 118 5.47 -8.92 10.98
N GLN A 119 6.54 -8.45 11.60
CA GLN A 119 7.84 -8.38 10.93
C GLN A 119 8.20 -9.73 10.30
N PRO A 120 8.74 -9.73 9.07
CA PRO A 120 9.23 -8.57 8.32
C PRO A 120 8.18 -7.88 7.41
N ILE A 121 6.98 -8.43 7.26
CA ILE A 121 6.06 -8.11 6.16
C ILE A 121 5.71 -6.62 6.09
N THR A 122 5.26 -6.02 7.18
CA THR A 122 4.88 -4.60 7.17
C THR A 122 6.06 -3.65 6.96
N ALA A 123 7.23 -3.96 7.54
CA ALA A 123 8.43 -3.16 7.35
C ALA A 123 8.92 -3.22 5.89
N THR A 124 8.96 -4.42 5.31
CA THR A 124 9.31 -4.62 3.90
C THR A 124 8.33 -3.91 2.98
N LEU A 125 7.03 -3.99 3.25
CA LEU A 125 6.01 -3.33 2.43
C LEU A 125 6.14 -1.79 2.47
N VAL A 126 6.24 -1.21 3.67
CA VAL A 126 6.40 0.25 3.83
C VAL A 126 7.71 0.72 3.21
N GLY A 127 8.81 0.00 3.43
CA GLY A 127 10.11 0.30 2.83
C GLY A 127 10.08 0.22 1.30
N ALA A 128 9.52 -0.85 0.73
CA ALA A 128 9.42 -1.03 -0.71
C ALA A 128 8.61 0.10 -1.38
N ILE A 129 7.46 0.47 -0.81
CA ILE A 129 6.64 1.57 -1.31
C ILE A 129 7.40 2.91 -1.22
N THR A 130 8.09 3.16 -0.12
CA THR A 130 8.88 4.39 0.10
C THR A 130 10.00 4.51 -0.93
N ILE A 131 10.76 3.43 -1.13
CA ILE A 131 11.86 3.36 -2.10
C ILE A 131 11.32 3.54 -3.53
N CYS A 132 10.27 2.81 -3.89
CA CYS A 132 9.66 2.88 -5.22
C CYS A 132 9.14 4.29 -5.54
N GLN A 133 8.45 4.93 -4.58
CA GLN A 133 8.01 6.32 -4.72
C GLN A 133 9.19 7.28 -4.94
N THR A 134 10.25 7.11 -4.14
CA THR A 134 11.42 7.99 -4.19
C THR A 134 12.12 7.89 -5.54
N PHE A 135 12.36 6.66 -6.04
CA PHE A 135 12.95 6.45 -7.36
C PHE A 135 12.07 6.97 -8.50
N ALA A 136 10.75 6.75 -8.42
CA ALA A 136 9.84 7.26 -9.44
C ALA A 136 9.87 8.81 -9.50
N LEU A 137 9.85 9.49 -8.34
CA LEU A 137 9.97 10.95 -8.29
C LEU A 137 11.35 11.44 -8.76
N TYR A 138 12.43 10.76 -8.38
CA TYR A 138 13.78 11.11 -8.80
C TYR A 138 13.93 11.06 -10.32
N ILE A 139 13.43 10.00 -10.96
CA ILE A 139 13.45 9.86 -12.41
C ILE A 139 12.57 10.94 -13.06
N LEU A 140 11.38 11.22 -12.50
CA LEU A 140 10.53 12.29 -13.02
C LEU A 140 11.20 13.66 -12.98
N ILE A 141 11.94 13.99 -11.90
CA ILE A 141 12.60 15.29 -11.79
C ILE A 141 13.82 15.36 -12.70
N THR A 142 14.73 14.39 -12.57
CA THR A 142 16.04 14.43 -13.25
C THR A 142 15.94 14.21 -14.75
N ALA A 143 14.96 13.41 -15.17
CA ALA A 143 14.96 12.83 -16.50
C ALA A 143 13.96 13.50 -17.46
N THR A 144 13.23 14.53 -17.01
CA THR A 144 12.24 15.25 -17.85
C THR A 144 12.79 15.86 -19.14
N SER A 145 14.09 16.17 -19.21
CA SER A 145 14.73 16.75 -20.40
C SER A 145 15.43 15.73 -21.30
N ILE A 146 15.71 14.52 -20.81
CA ILE A 146 16.52 13.50 -21.51
C ILE A 146 15.65 12.31 -21.96
N VAL A 147 14.57 12.04 -21.23
CA VAL A 147 13.75 10.83 -21.35
C VAL A 147 12.56 11.08 -22.27
N PRO A 148 12.25 10.16 -23.20
CA PRO A 148 11.07 10.29 -24.02
C PRO A 148 9.80 10.32 -23.16
N GLY A 149 8.86 11.19 -23.53
CA GLY A 149 7.67 11.49 -22.71
C GLY A 149 6.85 10.27 -22.28
N VAL A 150 6.95 9.17 -23.03
CA VAL A 150 6.39 7.86 -22.67
C VAL A 150 6.89 7.33 -21.32
N VAL A 151 8.20 7.31 -21.10
CA VAL A 151 8.78 6.79 -19.85
C VAL A 151 8.49 7.74 -18.70
N VAL A 152 8.48 9.05 -18.97
CA VAL A 152 8.02 10.05 -18.00
C VAL A 152 6.57 9.78 -17.58
N PHE A 153 5.67 9.52 -18.53
CA PHE A 153 4.28 9.18 -18.23
C PHE A 153 4.16 7.88 -17.42
N PHE A 154 4.95 6.86 -17.73
CA PHE A 154 4.98 5.60 -16.98
C PHE A 154 5.41 5.81 -15.52
N PHE A 155 6.51 6.52 -15.27
CA PHE A 155 6.95 6.82 -13.90
C PHE A 155 5.99 7.75 -13.16
N PHE A 156 5.30 8.64 -13.87
CA PHE A 156 4.24 9.46 -13.29
C PHE A 156 3.08 8.62 -12.78
N MET A 157 2.63 7.63 -13.56
CA MET A 157 1.60 6.69 -13.12
C MET A 157 2.04 5.90 -11.88
N ILE A 158 3.28 5.39 -11.85
CA ILE A 158 3.82 4.70 -10.67
C ILE A 158 3.84 5.63 -9.45
N ALA A 159 4.34 6.86 -9.61
CA ALA A 159 4.43 7.83 -8.52
C ALA A 159 3.04 8.20 -7.98
N LEU A 160 2.02 8.28 -8.84
CA LEU A 160 0.63 8.50 -8.43
C LEU A 160 0.06 7.29 -7.69
N GLU A 161 0.28 6.07 -8.18
CA GLU A 161 -0.23 4.86 -7.53
C GLU A 161 0.38 4.67 -6.14
N MET A 162 1.69 4.84 -6.01
CA MET A 162 2.39 4.77 -4.73
C MET A 162 1.94 5.89 -3.78
N PHE A 163 1.72 7.11 -4.28
CA PHE A 163 1.13 8.20 -3.49
C PHE A 163 -0.28 7.87 -2.98
N ILE A 164 -1.13 7.29 -3.82
CA ILE A 164 -2.48 6.84 -3.43
C ILE A 164 -2.41 5.76 -2.36
N ILE A 165 -1.46 4.82 -2.46
CA ILE A 165 -1.28 3.78 -1.44
C ILE A 165 -0.83 4.41 -0.10
N ILE A 166 0.16 5.31 -0.13
CA ILE A 166 0.67 5.97 1.08
C ILE A 166 -0.44 6.82 1.74
N MET A 167 -1.11 7.68 0.97
CA MET A 167 -2.08 8.64 1.52
C MET A 167 -3.47 8.05 1.75
N GLY A 168 -3.84 7.03 0.98
CA GLY A 168 -5.13 6.36 1.06
C GLY A 168 -5.06 5.13 1.97
N ALA A 169 -4.32 4.09 1.57
CA ALA A 169 -4.33 2.81 2.27
C ALA A 169 -3.80 2.96 3.70
N PHE A 170 -2.61 3.54 3.91
CA PHE A 170 -2.05 3.68 5.26
C PHE A 170 -2.90 4.60 6.16
N LYS A 171 -3.58 5.59 5.59
CA LYS A 171 -4.52 6.43 6.34
C LYS A 171 -5.76 5.65 6.78
N ILE A 172 -6.27 4.74 5.94
CA ILE A 172 -7.37 3.84 6.31
C ILE A 172 -6.92 2.89 7.44
N LEU A 173 -5.66 2.40 7.42
CA LEU A 173 -5.10 1.54 8.48
C LEU A 173 -5.07 2.20 9.86
N ALA A 174 -4.93 3.53 9.92
CA ALA A 174 -4.95 4.27 11.19
C ALA A 174 -6.38 4.46 11.77
N ASN A 175 -7.42 4.31 10.94
CA ASN A 175 -8.78 4.69 11.32
C ASN A 175 -9.43 3.75 12.36
N PRO A 176 -9.28 2.41 12.29
CA PRO A 176 -9.79 1.50 13.33
C PRO A 176 -9.24 1.82 14.72
N PHE A 177 -7.99 2.29 14.81
CA PHE A 177 -7.40 2.68 16.10
C PHE A 177 -8.17 3.85 16.71
N LEU A 178 -8.30 4.97 15.99
CA LEU A 178 -9.00 6.16 16.47
C LEU A 178 -10.45 5.85 16.86
N ARG A 179 -11.16 5.09 16.01
CA ARG A 179 -12.56 4.71 16.26
C ARG A 179 -12.71 3.73 17.43
N SER A 180 -11.77 2.82 17.63
CA SER A 180 -11.82 1.89 18.76
C SER A 180 -11.59 2.59 20.10
N VAL A 181 -10.72 3.61 20.14
CA VAL A 181 -10.51 4.44 21.33
C VAL A 181 -11.76 5.25 21.66
N GLU A 182 -12.35 5.87 20.63
CA GLU A 182 -13.62 6.59 20.76
C GLU A 182 -14.72 5.67 21.31
N LEU A 183 -14.88 4.47 20.74
CA LEU A 183 -15.86 3.48 21.20
C LEU A 183 -15.62 3.07 22.66
N LEU A 184 -14.38 2.74 23.04
CA LEU A 184 -14.05 2.38 24.43
C LEU A 184 -14.39 3.51 25.40
N TYR A 185 -14.08 4.76 25.05
CA TYR A 185 -14.42 5.91 25.88
C TYR A 185 -15.93 6.06 26.06
N TYR A 186 -16.72 5.91 24.99
CA TYR A 186 -18.18 5.92 25.09
C TYR A 186 -18.72 4.75 25.93
N MET A 187 -18.15 3.55 25.78
CA MET A 187 -18.51 2.39 26.59
C MET A 187 -18.21 2.61 28.08
N GLU A 188 -17.05 3.18 28.42
CA GLU A 188 -16.69 3.49 29.81
C GLU A 188 -17.66 4.51 30.42
N ARG A 189 -18.00 5.56 29.66
CA ARG A 189 -18.92 6.61 30.10
C ARG A 189 -20.33 6.10 30.31
N LYS A 190 -20.81 5.23 29.41
CA LYS A 190 -22.17 4.66 29.47
C LYS A 190 -22.27 3.52 30.49
N SER A 191 -21.16 2.86 30.82
CA SER A 191 -21.16 1.78 31.80
C SER A 191 -21.43 2.33 33.20
N GLY A 192 -22.66 2.14 33.68
CA GLY A 192 -23.05 2.48 35.05
C GLY A 192 -22.47 1.53 36.10
N SER A 193 -22.09 0.30 35.71
CA SER A 193 -21.61 -0.72 36.64
C SER A 193 -20.08 -0.67 36.82
N LYS A 194 -19.62 -0.90 38.06
CA LYS A 194 -18.17 -1.01 38.36
C LYS A 194 -17.49 -2.11 37.54
N TRP A 195 -18.22 -3.20 37.25
CA TRP A 195 -17.72 -4.32 36.46
C TRP A 195 -17.51 -3.94 35.00
N GLY A 196 -18.48 -3.25 34.37
CA GLY A 196 -18.34 -2.84 32.98
C GLY A 196 -17.24 -1.80 32.77
N LYS A 197 -17.04 -0.87 33.71
CA LYS A 197 -15.88 0.05 33.68
C LYS A 197 -14.55 -0.70 33.77
N ARG A 198 -14.44 -1.71 34.65
CA ARG A 198 -13.24 -2.56 34.73
C ARG A 198 -13.01 -3.34 33.44
N PHE A 199 -14.07 -3.88 32.84
CA PHE A 199 -13.99 -4.59 31.56
C PHE A 199 -13.44 -3.69 30.45
N VAL A 200 -14.02 -2.49 30.26
CA VAL A 200 -13.58 -1.55 29.24
C VAL A 200 -12.12 -1.15 29.42
N ARG A 201 -11.66 -0.93 30.66
CA ARG A 201 -10.25 -0.64 30.96
C ARG A 201 -9.30 -1.80 30.68
N SER A 202 -9.79 -3.05 30.77
CA SER A 202 -8.99 -4.23 30.44
C SER A 202 -8.81 -4.44 28.93
N CYS A 203 -9.65 -3.80 28.12
CA CYS A 203 -9.65 -3.98 26.67
C CYS A 203 -8.66 -3.02 25.98
N PRO A 204 -7.57 -3.51 25.38
CA PRO A 204 -6.72 -2.66 24.55
C PRO A 204 -7.48 -2.20 23.28
N PRO A 205 -7.19 -0.99 22.78
CA PRO A 205 -7.73 -0.51 21.50
C PRO A 205 -7.14 -1.29 20.32
N SER A 206 -7.88 -1.34 19.22
CA SER A 206 -7.50 -2.06 18.01
C SER A 206 -6.40 -1.29 17.27
N LYS A 207 -5.14 -1.62 17.56
CA LYS A 207 -3.95 -1.04 16.91
C LYS A 207 -3.48 -1.95 15.79
N VAL A 208 -3.18 -1.39 14.62
CA VAL A 208 -2.46 -2.11 13.55
C VAL A 208 -0.96 -1.82 13.71
N THR A 209 -0.15 -2.86 13.87
CA THR A 209 1.28 -2.71 14.17
C THR A 209 2.13 -2.48 12.91
N LEU A 210 3.18 -1.68 13.01
CA LEU A 210 4.25 -1.57 12.00
C LEU A 210 5.31 -2.68 12.12
N GLY A 211 5.25 -3.48 13.18
CA GLY A 211 6.20 -4.56 13.46
C GLY A 211 7.29 -4.20 14.48
N ASP A 212 7.74 -2.94 14.55
CA ASP A 212 8.75 -2.45 15.51
C ASP A 212 8.15 -2.01 16.87
N GLY A 213 7.03 -2.57 17.27
CA GLY A 213 6.24 -2.08 18.43
C GLY A 213 5.55 -0.73 18.20
N LYS A 214 5.79 -0.07 17.06
CA LYS A 214 5.04 1.11 16.59
C LYS A 214 3.72 0.70 15.94
N PHE A 215 2.77 1.62 15.83
CA PHE A 215 1.44 1.39 15.23
C PHE A 215 1.09 2.48 14.21
N PHE A 216 0.19 2.15 13.28
CA PHE A 216 -0.31 3.12 12.30
C PHE A 216 -1.20 4.15 12.99
N ASP A 217 -0.78 5.40 12.93
CA ASP A 217 -1.54 6.57 13.37
C ASP A 217 -1.79 7.51 12.18
N ARG A 218 -2.65 8.51 12.36
CA ARG A 218 -3.03 9.49 11.33
C ARG A 218 -1.82 10.21 10.75
N ALA A 219 -0.76 10.39 11.54
CA ALA A 219 0.48 11.02 11.10
C ALA A 219 1.40 10.05 10.33
N THR A 220 1.24 8.73 10.47
CA THR A 220 2.18 7.74 9.89
C THR A 220 2.25 7.84 8.37
N SER A 221 1.13 8.02 7.67
CA SER A 221 1.15 8.20 6.21
C SER A 221 1.94 9.44 5.79
N LEU A 222 1.83 10.53 6.55
CA LEU A 222 2.53 11.77 6.28
C LEU A 222 4.02 11.67 6.62
N VAL A 223 4.36 10.95 7.69
CA VAL A 223 5.76 10.66 8.05
C VAL A 223 6.43 9.81 6.97
N ILE A 224 5.75 8.77 6.46
CA ILE A 224 6.26 7.95 5.36
C ILE A 224 6.46 8.81 4.11
N TRP A 225 5.47 9.62 3.74
CA TRP A 225 5.58 10.53 2.60
C TRP A 225 6.75 11.51 2.73
N ARG A 226 6.89 12.14 3.91
CA ARG A 226 8.01 13.03 4.20
C ARG A 226 9.35 12.31 4.06
N THR A 227 9.44 11.08 4.57
CA THR A 227 10.65 10.25 4.45
C THR A 227 11.01 10.01 2.98
N SER A 228 10.04 9.73 2.11
CA SER A 228 10.27 9.62 0.67
C SER A 228 10.82 10.92 0.06
N VAL A 229 10.30 12.08 0.48
CA VAL A 229 10.78 13.38 0.01
C VAL A 229 12.19 13.69 0.54
N ASP A 230 12.48 13.35 1.79
CA ASP A 230 13.81 13.56 2.39
C ASP A 230 14.87 12.70 1.66
N TYR A 231 14.54 11.44 1.31
CA TYR A 231 15.41 10.62 0.46
C TYR A 231 15.55 11.17 -0.95
N LEU A 232 14.49 11.69 -1.54
CA LEU A 232 14.54 12.34 -2.85
C LEU A 232 15.50 13.54 -2.85
N ILE A 233 15.39 14.41 -1.83
CA ILE A 233 16.30 15.55 -1.66
C ILE A 233 17.74 15.06 -1.52
N THR A 234 17.96 14.00 -0.72
CA THR A 234 19.29 13.40 -0.56
C THR A 234 19.85 12.93 -1.91
N PHE A 235 19.06 12.21 -2.71
CA PHE A 235 19.48 11.78 -4.04
C PHE A 235 19.74 12.92 -5.02
N LEU A 236 19.04 14.06 -4.89
CA LEU A 236 19.26 15.24 -5.73
C LEU A 236 20.49 16.06 -5.33
N LEU A 237 20.93 15.96 -4.07
CA LEU A 237 22.10 16.67 -3.55
C LEU A 237 23.41 15.89 -3.72
N THR A 238 23.34 14.61 -4.08
CA THR A 238 24.51 13.74 -4.29
C THR A 238 24.91 13.76 -5.75
#